data_AF-A0A7K2KWQ0-F1
#
_entry.id   AF-A0A7K2KWQ0-F1
#
_cell.length_a   1.000
_cell.length_b   1.000
_cell.length_c   1.000
_cell.angle_alpha   90.00
_cell.angle_beta   90.00
_cell.angle_gamma   90.00
#
_symmetry.space_group_name_H-M   'P 1'
#
loop_
_entity.id
_entity.type
_entity.pdbx_description
1 polymer ?
#
loop_
_entity_poly.entity_id
_entity_poly.type
_entity_poly.pdbx_seq_one_letter_code
_entity_poly.pdbx_strand_id
1 'polypeptide(L)'
;MHQGHEGTEDHHEPATTGGGPAPAEPGDGGLRERLVRTGVELVNAEGAQALSLREIARRAGVSHGAPRRYFPTHLELLSAIARQGFTELAARVAAHDREDA
;
A
#
# COMPACT_ATOMS: atom_id res chain seq x y z
N MET A 1 6.41 61.94 21.15
CA MET A 1 6.70 60.60 21.70
C MET A 1 5.39 59.97 22.15
N HIS A 2 4.75 59.19 21.29
CA HIS A 2 3.81 58.14 21.66
C HIS A 2 3.83 57.10 20.53
N GLN A 3 4.34 55.94 20.92
CA GLN A 3 4.29 54.63 20.27
C GLN A 3 2.80 54.20 20.20
N GLY A 4 2.32 53.28 19.38
CA GLY A 4 2.92 52.30 18.48
C GLY A 4 1.78 51.46 17.87
N HIS A 5 2.16 50.67 16.87
CA HIS A 5 1.49 49.53 16.24
C HIS A 5 0.19 48.99 16.83
N GLU A 6 -0.83 48.86 15.97
CA GLU A 6 -1.74 47.71 15.95
C GLU A 6 -2.00 47.33 14.48
N GLY A 7 -1.12 46.48 13.94
CA GLY A 7 -1.39 45.77 12.70
C GLY A 7 -2.30 44.60 13.03
N THR A 8 -3.52 44.58 12.47
CA THR A 8 -4.37 43.40 12.51
C THR A 8 -3.76 42.35 11.59
N GLU A 9 -3.02 41.42 12.18
CA GLU A 9 -2.54 40.20 11.52
C GLU A 9 -3.75 39.29 11.29
N ASP A 10 -4.28 39.34 10.07
CA ASP A 10 -5.29 38.44 9.54
C ASP A 10 -4.71 37.02 9.52
N HIS A 11 -4.94 36.27 10.61
CA HIS A 11 -4.58 34.86 10.74
C HIS A 11 -5.55 34.02 9.91
N HIS A 12 -5.29 33.95 8.61
CA HIS A 12 -5.86 32.92 7.77
C HIS A 12 -5.06 31.63 7.95
N GLU A 13 -5.48 30.80 8.91
CA GLU A 13 -5.00 29.43 9.06
C GLU A 13 -5.67 28.56 7.97
N PRO A 14 -4.95 28.01 6.97
CA PRO A 14 -5.55 27.09 6.04
C PRO A 14 -5.76 25.76 6.75
N ALA A 15 -7.02 25.40 6.96
CA ALA A 15 -7.43 24.06 7.34
C ALA A 15 -6.91 23.05 6.29
N THR A 16 -5.87 22.30 6.65
CA THR A 16 -5.45 21.09 5.95
C THR A 16 -6.50 20.02 6.19
N THR A 17 -7.60 20.07 5.44
CA THR A 17 -8.50 18.92 5.32
C THR A 17 -7.70 17.76 4.75
N GLY A 18 -7.49 16.75 5.58
CA GLY A 18 -6.74 15.56 5.27
C GLY A 18 -7.23 14.92 3.98
N GLY A 19 -6.40 14.99 2.96
CA GLY A 19 -6.44 14.04 1.86
C GLY A 19 -6.07 12.67 2.45
N GLY A 20 -7.07 11.87 2.79
CA GLY A 20 -6.88 10.42 2.86
C GLY A 20 -6.21 9.96 1.57
N PRO A 21 -5.32 8.94 1.61
CA PRO A 21 -4.58 8.54 0.44
C PRO A 21 -5.56 8.34 -0.71
N ALA A 22 -5.42 9.18 -1.75
CA ALA A 22 -6.12 8.98 -3.01
C ALA A 22 -5.92 7.51 -3.39
N PRO A 23 -6.96 6.78 -3.83
CA PRO A 23 -6.79 5.40 -4.27
C PRO A 23 -5.63 5.42 -5.25
N ALA A 24 -4.54 4.75 -4.90
CA ALA A 24 -3.34 4.77 -5.71
C ALA A 24 -3.78 4.35 -7.11
N GLU A 25 -3.76 5.30 -8.05
CA GLU A 25 -3.82 5.03 -9.48
C GLU A 25 -2.96 3.79 -9.70
N PRO A 26 -3.43 2.73 -10.38
CA PRO A 26 -2.66 1.52 -10.59
C PRO A 26 -1.51 1.88 -11.54
N GLY A 27 -0.50 2.54 -10.99
CA GLY A 27 0.73 2.85 -11.63
C GLY A 27 1.35 1.53 -12.04
N ASP A 28 2.26 1.62 -13.01
CA ASP A 28 3.13 0.53 -13.42
C ASP A 28 4.08 0.20 -12.25
N GLY A 29 3.51 -0.32 -11.17
CA GLY A 29 4.18 -0.83 -10.01
C GLY A 29 5.10 -1.89 -10.53
N GLY A 30 6.39 -1.54 -10.58
CA GLY A 30 7.41 -2.35 -11.22
C GLY A 30 7.35 -3.79 -10.72
N LEU A 31 8.03 -4.71 -11.39
CA LEU A 31 7.85 -6.16 -11.20
C LEU A 31 7.68 -6.63 -9.73
N ARG A 32 8.42 -6.03 -8.79
CA ARG A 32 8.26 -6.28 -7.36
C ARG A 32 6.81 -6.15 -6.86
N GLU A 33 6.13 -5.05 -7.21
CA GLU A 33 4.75 -4.79 -6.78
C GLU A 33 3.77 -5.74 -7.45
N ARG A 34 3.92 -5.99 -8.75
CA ARG A 34 3.13 -7.01 -9.47
C ARG A 34 3.22 -8.39 -8.83
N LEU A 35 4.42 -8.82 -8.42
CA LEU A 35 4.62 -10.10 -7.73
C LEU A 35 3.90 -10.13 -6.38
N VAL A 36 3.96 -9.03 -5.61
CA VAL A 36 3.28 -8.91 -4.32
C VAL A 36 1.77 -8.94 -4.50
N ARG A 37 1.24 -8.13 -5.42
CA ARG A 37 -0.20 -8.06 -5.73
C ARG A 37 -0.75 -9.42 -6.18
N THR A 38 -0.06 -10.07 -7.12
CA THR A 38 -0.41 -11.43 -7.56
C THR A 38 -0.41 -12.43 -6.39
N GLY A 39 0.54 -12.30 -5.48
CA GLY A 39 0.61 -13.13 -4.28
C GLY A 39 -0.57 -12.90 -3.33
N VAL A 40 -0.96 -11.65 -3.09
CA VAL A 40 -2.14 -11.31 -2.27
C VAL A 40 -3.41 -11.85 -2.90
N GLU A 41 -3.60 -11.63 -4.20
CA GLU A 41 -4.74 -12.18 -4.96
C GLU A 41 -4.82 -13.70 -4.84
N LEU A 42 -3.66 -14.38 -4.92
CA LEU A 42 -3.59 -15.83 -4.77
C LEU A 42 -3.99 -16.29 -3.36
N VAL A 43 -3.51 -15.63 -2.30
CA VAL A 43 -3.93 -15.96 -0.93
C VAL A 43 -5.44 -15.81 -0.77
N ASN A 44 -5.99 -14.72 -1.30
CA ASN A 44 -7.42 -14.43 -1.20
C ASN A 44 -8.28 -15.46 -1.96
N ALA A 45 -7.79 -15.99 -3.08
CA ALA A 45 -8.52 -16.94 -3.91
C ALA A 45 -8.37 -18.40 -3.45
N GLU A 46 -7.15 -18.84 -3.11
CA GLU A 46 -6.82 -20.27 -2.93
C GLU A 46 -6.14 -20.56 -1.58
N GLY A 47 -5.95 -19.54 -0.74
CA GLY A 47 -5.28 -19.66 0.55
C GLY A 47 -3.76 -19.70 0.46
N ALA A 48 -3.12 -19.64 1.63
CA ALA A 48 -1.66 -19.53 1.74
C ALA A 48 -0.89 -20.75 1.18
N GLN A 49 -1.51 -21.93 1.11
CA GLN A 49 -0.86 -23.15 0.62
C GLN A 49 -0.58 -23.12 -0.89
N ALA A 50 -1.27 -22.25 -1.63
CA ALA A 50 -1.04 -22.06 -3.06
C ALA A 50 0.20 -21.19 -3.34
N LEU A 51 0.77 -20.52 -2.33
CA LEU A 51 1.92 -19.64 -2.49
C LEU A 51 3.19 -20.41 -2.79
N SER A 52 3.67 -20.26 -4.03
CA SER A 52 5.01 -20.65 -4.42
C SER A 52 5.61 -19.64 -5.39
N LEU A 53 6.93 -19.50 -5.38
CA LEU A 53 7.65 -18.63 -6.32
C LEU A 53 7.26 -18.91 -7.78
N ARG A 54 7.14 -20.18 -8.15
CA ARG A 54 6.78 -20.59 -9.51
C ARG A 54 5.37 -20.14 -9.87
N GLU A 55 4.43 -20.35 -8.96
CA GLU A 55 3.03 -20.04 -9.22
C GLU A 55 2.77 -18.53 -9.29
N ILE A 56 3.41 -17.77 -8.41
CA ILE A 56 3.35 -16.30 -8.42
C ILE A 56 3.99 -15.76 -9.69
N ALA A 57 5.16 -16.28 -10.10
CA ALA A 57 5.82 -15.86 -11.34
C ALA A 57 4.97 -16.18 -12.58
N ARG A 58 4.33 -17.35 -12.60
CA ARG A 58 3.41 -17.78 -13.66
C ARG A 58 2.22 -16.84 -13.79
N ARG A 59 1.50 -16.59 -12.69
CA ARG A 59 0.34 -15.69 -12.68
C ARG A 59 0.72 -14.23 -12.96
N ALA A 60 1.89 -13.79 -12.50
CA ALA A 60 2.40 -12.46 -12.78
C ALA A 60 2.91 -12.30 -14.23
N GLY A 61 2.95 -13.38 -15.03
CA GLY A 61 3.38 -13.33 -16.43
C GLY A 61 4.86 -13.00 -16.60
N VAL A 62 5.73 -13.47 -15.70
CA VAL A 62 7.18 -13.15 -15.74
C VAL A 62 8.08 -14.36 -15.91
N SER A 63 9.21 -14.11 -16.57
CA SER A 63 10.28 -15.10 -16.80
C SER A 63 10.92 -15.57 -15.49
N HIS A 64 11.29 -16.86 -15.46
CA HIS A 64 11.84 -17.59 -14.32
C HIS A 64 13.06 -16.93 -13.63
N GLY A 65 13.83 -16.10 -14.34
CA GLY A 65 15.02 -15.43 -13.79
C GLY A 65 14.73 -14.11 -13.06
N ALA A 66 13.57 -13.50 -13.28
CA ALA A 66 13.26 -12.16 -12.79
C ALA A 66 13.00 -12.06 -11.28
N PRO A 67 12.32 -13.01 -10.61
CA PRO A 67 11.96 -12.87 -9.18
C PRO A 67 13.17 -12.75 -8.24
N ARG A 68 14.26 -13.49 -8.51
CA ARG A 68 15.47 -13.51 -7.66
C ARG A 68 16.16 -12.14 -7.52
N ARG A 69 15.97 -11.24 -8.48
CA ARG A 69 16.49 -9.87 -8.42
C ARG A 69 15.72 -8.98 -7.43
N TYR A 70 14.45 -9.28 -7.20
CA TYR A 70 13.55 -8.46 -6.37
C TYR A 70 13.26 -9.09 -5.01
N PHE A 71 13.25 -10.43 -4.96
CA PHE A 71 13.07 -11.24 -3.77
C PHE A 71 14.12 -12.35 -3.77
N PRO A 72 15.33 -12.06 -3.26
CA PRO A 72 16.39 -13.04 -3.05
C PRO A 72 15.94 -14.35 -2.42
N THR A 73 14.96 -14.31 -1.51
CA THR A 73 14.41 -15.49 -0.83
C THR A 73 12.90 -15.59 -0.98
N HIS A 74 12.37 -16.82 -0.89
CA HIS A 74 10.93 -17.03 -0.84
C HIS A 74 10.30 -16.32 0.36
N LEU A 75 10.99 -16.32 1.51
CA LEU A 75 10.52 -15.67 2.73
C LEU A 75 10.36 -14.15 2.56
N GLU A 76 11.25 -13.48 1.84
CA GLU A 76 11.11 -12.05 1.56
C GLU A 76 9.87 -11.73 0.72
N LEU A 77 9.57 -12.57 -0.29
CA LEU A 77 8.33 -12.44 -1.07
C LEU A 77 7.11 -12.65 -0.18
N LEU A 78 7.09 -13.73 0.61
CA LEU A 78 5.99 -14.03 1.53
C LEU A 78 5.78 -12.90 2.55
N SER A 79 6.86 -12.32 3.07
CA SER A 79 6.81 -11.20 4.02
C SER A 79 6.24 -9.94 3.37
N ALA A 80 6.58 -9.67 2.11
CA ALA A 80 6.02 -8.55 1.36
C ALA A 80 4.53 -8.74 1.05
N ILE A 81 4.12 -9.97 0.70
CA ILE A 81 2.71 -10.34 0.50
C ILE A 81 1.92 -10.17 1.80
N ALA A 82 2.43 -10.72 2.91
CA ALA A 82 1.78 -10.62 4.21
C ALA A 82 1.62 -9.16 4.64
N ARG A 83 2.68 -8.34 4.50
CA ARG A 83 2.62 -6.90 4.79
C ARG A 83 1.52 -6.21 3.99
N GLN A 84 1.46 -6.43 2.68
CA GLN A 84 0.44 -5.83 1.83
C GLN A 84 -0.97 -6.27 2.25
N GLY A 85 -1.18 -7.57 2.46
CA GLY A 85 -2.48 -8.10 2.90
C GLY A 85 -2.92 -7.54 4.26
N PHE A 86 -2.00 -7.38 5.21
CA PHE A 86 -2.31 -6.75 6.50
C PHE A 86 -2.59 -5.25 6.38
N THR A 87 -1.91 -4.52 5.50
CA THR A 87 -2.21 -3.11 5.21
C THR A 87 -3.62 -2.97 4.65
N GLU A 88 -4.00 -3.80 3.69
CA GLU A 88 -5.35 -3.80 3.11
C GLU A 88 -6.41 -4.19 4.15
N LEU A 89 -6.14 -5.18 4.99
CA LEU A 89 -7.02 -5.58 6.08
C LEU A 89 -7.22 -4.43 7.09
N ALA A 90 -6.14 -3.80 7.53
CA ALA A 90 -6.20 -2.69 8.48
C ALA A 90 -7.01 -1.51 7.92
N ALA A 91 -6.84 -1.20 6.63
CA ALA A 91 -7.62 -0.16 5.96
C ALA A 91 -9.13 -0.47 5.94
N ARG A 92 -9.50 -1.74 5.70
CA ARG A 92 -10.90 -2.19 5.71
C ARG A 92 -11.52 -2.14 7.10
N VAL A 93 -10.77 -2.57 8.13
CA VAL A 93 -11.22 -2.49 9.53
C VAL A 93 -11.43 -1.03 9.94
N ALA A 94 -10.46 -0.15 9.66
CA ALA A 94 -10.58 1.27 9.97
C ALA A 94 -11.68 1.99 9.18
N ALA A 95 -12.07 1.49 8.00
CA ALA A 95 -13.24 1.98 7.27
C ALA A 95 -14.53 1.61 7.99
N HIS A 96 -14.65 0.35 8.44
CA HIS A 96 -15.82 -0.14 9.17
C HIS A 96 -16.02 0.61 10.50
N ASP A 97 -14.95 0.82 11.28
CA ASP A 97 -15.03 1.52 12.57
C ASP A 97 -15.54 2.98 12.44
N ARG A 98 -15.37 3.62 11.28
CA ARG A 98 -15.84 4.99 11.02
C ARG A 98 -17.30 5.04 10.56
N GLU A 99 -17.82 3.96 10.02
CA GLU A 99 -19.22 3.85 9.60
C GLU A 99 -20.14 3.54 10.79
N ASP A 100 -19.61 2.93 11.84
CA ASP A 100 -20.30 2.59 13.08
C ASP A 100 -20.29 3.72 14.15
N ALA A 101 -19.60 4.85 13.89
CA ALA A 101 -19.40 5.96 14.82
C ALA A 101 -20.17 7.22 14.40
#